data_AF-A0A2D5B3Q8-F1
#
_entry.id   AF-A0A2D5B3Q8-F1
#
_cell.length_a   1.000
_cell.length_b   1.000
_cell.length_c   1.000
_cell.angle_alpha   90.00
_cell.angle_beta   90.00
_cell.angle_gamma   90.00
#
_symmetry.space_group_name_H-M   'P 1'
#
loop_
_entity.id
_entity.type
_entity.pdbx_description
1 polymer ?
#
loop_
_entity_poly.entity_id
_entity_poly.type
_entity_poly.pdbx_seq_one_letter_code
_entity_poly.pdbx_strand_id
1 'polypeptide(L)'
;MGAHAAAGCTLRQPLAQLDVRIVPALRIPRARGRGARSGLGDVPQRAVDRFDLVRRRKRAIAGVDRILERVHQRRGGQPLPRGRSATRRRCGARIHPIDRRGRRHAPMGLKTTCLLGPLLFASTVHAEPASSPPMVKVFILAGQSNMEGHGQLRSLDRLGEHPDHGARLATLKAADGSWAVRDDVTIAWASRSPSHGPLTVGWGRSADEIGPELLFGTIMGEACDAPVLLIKTAWGGKDVYCDFRSPAAGEPGGHEASLLAQQAADGQPREVGAYYRKMVSEINACLERIDEIVPGYAGQGYDLAGAAWFQGWNDYCQWHVRIDGRPVGEEIIESYPTTLAAMFTDLRHDLGAPDLPVVVGEMGVGGEEIAVRAVDEGDHEARAIMAFRRAQAAAVAAMNDDRIVFVPTAAYWDDRLESLRRQADEHRRRKREQGIDDTEHNELPTPRLSEEYRTRGGHWYCHYNGSASNYSLVGLALAEALLSLDPCTEASRTDFRGRSADSVPRSK
;
A
#
# COMPACT_ATOMS: atom_id res chain seq x y z
N MET A 1 -27.12 -43.11 42.32
CA MET A 1 -26.24 -44.20 42.81
C MET A 1 -26.28 -45.32 41.80
N GLY A 2 -25.14 -45.85 41.36
CA GLY A 2 -25.04 -46.98 40.43
C GLY A 2 -24.11 -46.70 39.24
N ALA A 3 -23.00 -47.43 39.17
CA ALA A 3 -21.90 -47.30 38.22
C ALA A 3 -21.94 -48.37 37.11
N HIS A 4 -21.09 -48.16 36.07
CA HIS A 4 -20.54 -49.08 35.04
C HIS A 4 -20.82 -48.60 33.59
N ALA A 5 -19.97 -48.79 32.57
CA ALA A 5 -18.52 -48.90 32.38
C ALA A 5 -18.26 -48.95 30.84
N ALA A 6 -17.13 -48.40 30.37
CA ALA A 6 -16.35 -48.71 29.14
C ALA A 6 -17.03 -48.50 27.75
N ALA A 7 -16.40 -48.17 26.61
CA ALA A 7 -15.03 -48.02 26.07
C ALA A 7 -15.16 -47.05 24.87
N GLY A 8 -14.22 -46.17 24.49
CA GLY A 8 -12.89 -46.45 23.94
C GLY A 8 -12.92 -46.52 22.39
N CYS A 9 -12.72 -45.39 21.69
CA CYS A 9 -12.10 -45.39 20.35
C CYS A 9 -11.55 -44.01 20.00
N THR A 10 -10.23 -43.90 20.04
CA THR A 10 -9.41 -42.76 19.60
C THR A 10 -9.09 -42.88 18.12
N LEU A 11 -9.40 -41.85 17.33
CA LEU A 11 -8.80 -41.62 16.02
C LEU A 11 -8.35 -40.16 15.93
N ARG A 12 -7.07 -39.93 16.25
CA ARG A 12 -6.33 -38.71 15.91
C ARG A 12 -6.03 -38.75 14.42
N GLN A 13 -6.50 -37.77 13.66
CA GLN A 13 -5.96 -37.47 12.33
C GLN A 13 -4.85 -36.40 12.46
N PRO A 14 -3.73 -36.52 11.75
CA PRO A 14 -2.67 -35.53 11.81
C PRO A 14 -3.00 -34.29 10.95
N LEU A 15 -2.68 -33.12 11.49
CA LEU A 15 -2.62 -31.84 10.80
C LEU A 15 -1.66 -31.95 9.60
N ALA A 16 -2.20 -31.83 8.39
CA ALA A 16 -1.40 -31.64 7.19
C ALA A 16 -0.82 -30.22 7.19
N GLN A 17 0.50 -30.13 7.09
CA GLN A 17 1.20 -28.87 6.81
C GLN A 17 0.82 -28.42 5.39
N LEU A 18 0.16 -27.26 5.29
CA LEU A 18 -0.02 -26.55 4.03
C LEU A 18 1.31 -25.88 3.65
N ASP A 19 1.99 -26.46 2.66
CA ASP A 19 3.10 -25.81 1.96
C ASP A 19 2.53 -24.66 1.12
N VAL A 20 2.62 -23.43 1.65
CA VAL A 20 2.36 -22.20 0.90
C VAL A 20 3.53 -21.98 -0.05
N ARG A 21 3.27 -22.01 -1.36
CA ARG A 21 4.24 -21.61 -2.37
C ARG A 21 4.51 -20.11 -2.25
N ILE A 22 5.57 -19.74 -1.56
CA ILE A 22 6.16 -18.40 -1.60
C ILE A 22 6.89 -18.28 -2.95
N VAL A 23 6.48 -17.31 -3.78
CA VAL A 23 7.21 -16.96 -5.00
C VAL A 23 8.50 -16.22 -4.58
N PRO A 24 9.71 -16.76 -4.86
CA PRO A 24 10.94 -16.04 -4.56
C PRO A 24 11.16 -14.92 -5.59
N ALA A 25 11.59 -13.75 -5.10
CA ALA A 25 11.99 -12.61 -5.92
C ALA A 25 12.96 -13.02 -7.04
N LEU A 26 12.63 -12.64 -8.28
CA LEU A 26 13.44 -12.88 -9.47
C LEU A 26 14.85 -12.28 -9.30
N ARG A 27 15.89 -13.13 -9.38
CA ARG A 27 17.27 -12.70 -9.63
C ARG A 27 17.57 -12.73 -11.12
N ILE A 28 17.93 -11.57 -11.67
CA ILE A 28 18.40 -11.38 -13.05
C ILE A 28 19.75 -12.13 -13.25
N PRO A 29 19.94 -12.90 -14.35
CA PRO A 29 21.16 -13.66 -14.58
C PRO A 29 22.29 -12.80 -15.19
N ARG A 30 23.51 -12.92 -14.65
CA ARG A 30 24.75 -12.51 -15.32
C ARG A 30 25.39 -13.69 -16.08
N ALA A 31 25.97 -13.36 -17.22
CA ALA A 31 26.38 -14.24 -18.30
C ALA A 31 27.56 -15.19 -18.01
N ARG A 32 27.40 -16.41 -18.59
CA ARG A 32 28.36 -17.36 -19.19
C ARG A 32 29.85 -17.33 -18.80
N GLY A 33 30.31 -18.49 -18.33
CA GLY A 33 31.67 -19.02 -18.52
C GLY A 33 31.64 -20.54 -18.60
N ARG A 34 32.12 -21.11 -19.71
CA ARG A 34 32.14 -22.55 -20.04
C ARG A 34 33.27 -23.30 -19.29
N GLY A 35 33.05 -24.57 -18.96
CA GLY A 35 34.11 -25.53 -18.64
C GLY A 35 33.56 -26.84 -18.09
N ALA A 36 33.69 -27.93 -18.84
CA ALA A 36 33.07 -29.23 -18.59
C ALA A 36 34.01 -30.25 -17.89
N ARG A 37 33.40 -31.19 -17.16
CA ARG A 37 33.66 -32.67 -17.07
C ARG A 37 33.90 -33.25 -15.66
N SER A 38 33.02 -34.23 -15.37
CA SER A 38 33.21 -35.56 -14.72
C SER A 38 33.82 -35.71 -13.33
N GLY A 39 33.14 -36.49 -12.48
CA GLY A 39 33.76 -37.27 -11.39
C GLY A 39 32.87 -37.50 -10.17
N LEU A 40 32.33 -38.72 -10.03
CA LEU A 40 31.80 -39.26 -8.78
C LEU A 40 32.96 -39.51 -7.80
N GLY A 41 32.80 -39.12 -6.52
CA GLY A 41 33.68 -39.53 -5.43
C GLY A 41 33.87 -38.47 -4.33
N ASP A 42 33.39 -38.81 -3.14
CA ASP A 42 33.74 -38.30 -1.80
C ASP A 42 33.37 -36.87 -1.36
N VAL A 43 32.61 -36.87 -0.26
CA VAL A 43 32.16 -35.73 0.55
C VAL A 43 33.32 -35.21 1.42
N PRO A 44 33.61 -33.90 1.43
CA PRO A 44 34.31 -33.28 2.55
C PRO A 44 33.50 -32.18 3.22
N GLN A 45 33.25 -32.39 4.51
CA GLN A 45 33.06 -31.45 5.61
C GLN A 45 33.24 -29.94 5.26
N ARG A 46 32.12 -29.23 5.02
CA ARG A 46 32.03 -27.76 5.19
C ARG A 46 30.69 -27.38 5.80
N ALA A 47 30.52 -27.74 7.07
CA ALA A 47 29.39 -27.34 7.91
C ALA A 47 29.85 -26.87 9.30
N VAL A 48 30.97 -26.14 9.38
CA VAL A 48 31.50 -25.60 10.65
C VAL A 48 31.70 -24.07 10.65
N ASP A 49 31.61 -23.36 9.53
CA ASP A 49 31.91 -21.90 9.50
C ASP A 49 30.68 -20.97 9.49
N ARG A 50 29.56 -21.37 10.09
CA ARG A 50 28.40 -20.47 10.27
C ARG A 50 27.99 -20.23 11.72
N PHE A 51 28.49 -21.04 12.67
CA PHE A 51 28.30 -20.80 14.11
C PHE A 51 29.32 -19.80 14.69
N ASP A 52 30.46 -19.61 14.04
CA ASP A 52 31.54 -18.75 14.53
C ASP A 52 31.30 -17.26 14.27
N LEU A 53 30.49 -16.91 13.26
CA LEU A 53 30.12 -15.52 12.96
C LEU A 53 29.14 -14.95 14.00
N VAL A 54 28.25 -15.79 14.53
CA VAL A 54 27.29 -15.42 15.58
C VAL A 54 27.98 -15.25 16.94
N ARG A 55 28.99 -16.08 17.26
CA ARG A 55 29.82 -15.90 18.47
C ARG A 55 30.70 -14.66 18.41
N ARG A 56 31.23 -14.30 17.23
CA ARG A 56 32.02 -13.07 17.05
C ARG A 56 31.18 -11.80 17.18
N ARG A 57 29.91 -11.80 16.73
CA ARG A 57 28.97 -10.68 16.97
C ARG A 57 28.55 -10.52 18.43
N LYS A 58 28.35 -11.62 19.18
CA LYS A 58 28.04 -11.54 20.62
C LYS A 58 29.20 -11.00 21.47
N ARG A 59 30.47 -11.23 21.09
CA ARG A 59 31.64 -10.67 21.80
C ARG A 59 31.89 -9.19 21.51
N ALA A 60 31.51 -8.70 20.33
CA ALA A 60 31.61 -7.28 19.99
C ALA A 60 30.62 -6.41 20.80
N ILE A 61 29.43 -6.94 21.11
CA ILE A 61 28.41 -6.25 21.91
C ILE A 61 28.83 -6.17 23.39
N ALA A 62 29.42 -7.23 23.95
CA ALA A 62 29.94 -7.22 25.32
C ALA A 62 31.18 -6.30 25.54
N GLY A 63 31.83 -5.85 24.46
CA GLY A 63 32.95 -4.91 24.51
C GLY A 63 32.53 -3.43 24.58
N VAL A 64 31.33 -3.10 24.12
CA VAL A 64 30.80 -1.73 24.09
C VAL A 64 30.24 -1.33 25.46
N ASP A 65 29.61 -2.25 26.17
CA ASP A 65 29.08 -1.99 27.53
C ASP A 65 30.20 -1.67 28.54
N ARG A 66 31.38 -2.28 28.38
CA ARG A 66 32.55 -2.03 29.23
C ARG A 66 33.21 -0.66 29.00
N ILE A 67 32.92 0.01 27.89
CA ILE A 67 33.41 1.36 27.57
C ILE A 67 32.46 2.42 28.14
N LEU A 68 31.15 2.14 28.20
CA LEU A 68 30.15 3.06 28.75
C LEU A 68 30.20 3.15 30.28
N GLU A 69 30.52 2.07 30.99
CA GLU A 69 30.72 2.11 32.45
C GLU A 69 31.94 2.95 32.88
N ARG A 70 32.99 3.07 32.06
CA ARG A 70 34.16 3.92 32.38
C ARG A 70 33.94 5.40 32.13
N VAL A 71 32.95 5.76 31.29
CA VAL A 71 32.62 7.17 31.02
C VAL A 71 31.71 7.75 32.11
N HIS A 72 30.95 6.92 32.83
CA HIS A 72 30.08 7.36 33.93
C HIS A 72 30.80 7.61 35.28
N GLN A 73 32.06 7.18 35.45
CA GLN A 73 32.83 7.42 36.68
C GLN A 73 33.71 8.68 36.66
N ARG A 74 33.66 9.53 35.61
CA ARG A 74 34.58 10.69 35.45
C ARG A 74 33.95 12.08 35.32
N ARG A 75 32.73 12.30 35.81
CA ARG A 75 32.17 13.66 35.92
C ARG A 75 31.49 13.91 37.26
N GLY A 76 32.31 14.01 38.30
CA GLY A 76 31.95 14.70 39.54
C GLY A 76 32.49 16.13 39.52
N GLY A 77 31.60 17.11 39.73
CA GLY A 77 31.94 18.43 40.28
C GLY A 77 32.21 19.59 39.30
N GLN A 78 31.20 20.46 39.10
CA GLN A 78 31.16 21.87 39.54
C GLN A 78 30.11 22.70 38.76
N PRO A 79 29.49 23.73 39.38
CA PRO A 79 28.39 24.49 38.80
C PRO A 79 28.86 25.71 37.98
N LEU A 80 28.13 26.06 36.92
CA LEU A 80 28.33 27.28 36.14
C LEU A 80 27.40 28.43 36.59
N PRO A 81 27.83 29.71 36.51
CA PRO A 81 27.14 30.84 37.11
C PRO A 81 26.09 31.48 36.18
N ARG A 82 25.13 32.18 36.83
CA ARG A 82 24.12 33.04 36.22
C ARG A 82 24.72 34.36 35.71
N GLY A 83 24.28 34.82 34.54
CA GLY A 83 24.40 36.21 34.05
C GLY A 83 23.41 36.44 32.90
N ARG A 84 22.28 37.11 33.17
CA ARG A 84 21.97 38.53 32.94
C ARG A 84 21.62 38.89 31.48
N SER A 85 20.48 39.57 31.39
CA SER A 85 19.79 40.08 30.21
C SER A 85 20.48 41.28 29.55
N ALA A 86 20.25 41.44 28.25
CA ALA A 86 20.26 42.75 27.59
C ALA A 86 19.51 42.72 26.24
N THR A 87 18.33 43.36 26.24
CA THR A 87 17.81 44.35 25.28
C THR A 87 17.91 44.18 23.75
N ARG A 88 16.70 44.14 23.15
CA ARG A 88 16.21 44.83 21.92
C ARG A 88 17.22 45.59 21.05
N ARG A 89 17.13 45.37 19.72
CA ARG A 89 17.08 46.44 18.70
C ARG A 89 16.28 45.99 17.47
N ARG A 90 15.36 46.85 17.02
CA ARG A 90 14.63 46.84 15.75
C ARG A 90 15.46 47.55 14.68
N CYS A 91 15.36 47.11 13.42
CA CYS A 91 15.39 47.86 12.15
C CYS A 91 15.01 46.82 11.07
N GLY A 92 14.05 46.96 10.16
CA GLY A 92 13.38 48.13 9.61
C GLY A 92 14.05 48.60 8.32
N ALA A 93 13.70 48.01 7.17
CA ALA A 93 13.93 48.62 5.85
C ALA A 93 12.94 48.08 4.81
N ARG A 94 12.34 49.00 4.05
CA ARG A 94 11.32 48.83 3.01
C ARG A 94 11.96 48.91 1.61
N ILE A 95 11.41 48.11 0.69
CA ILE A 95 10.90 48.43 -0.67
C ILE A 95 11.68 49.43 -1.56
N HIS A 96 11.94 48.99 -2.80
CA HIS A 96 11.85 49.79 -4.04
C HIS A 96 11.35 48.93 -5.22
N PRO A 97 10.37 49.39 -6.02
CA PRO A 97 10.15 48.91 -7.39
C PRO A 97 10.59 49.96 -8.42
N ILE A 98 11.00 49.52 -9.61
CA ILE A 98 11.21 50.41 -10.77
C ILE A 98 10.37 49.91 -11.95
N ASP A 99 9.75 50.90 -12.60
CA ASP A 99 8.70 50.87 -13.60
C ASP A 99 9.24 50.79 -15.06
N ARG A 100 8.29 50.48 -15.95
CA ARG A 100 8.22 50.33 -17.40
C ARG A 100 8.98 51.36 -18.27
N ARG A 101 9.30 50.95 -19.51
CA ARG A 101 8.70 51.44 -20.79
C ARG A 101 9.42 50.83 -22.01
N GLY A 102 8.64 50.51 -23.06
CA GLY A 102 9.11 49.84 -24.27
C GLY A 102 9.59 50.75 -25.38
N ARG A 103 9.81 50.18 -26.57
CA ARG A 103 9.76 50.84 -27.89
C ARG A 103 9.79 49.79 -29.01
N ARG A 104 8.95 50.04 -30.02
CA ARG A 104 8.90 49.39 -31.35
C ARG A 104 10.08 49.88 -32.19
N HIS A 105 10.52 49.12 -33.20
CA HIS A 105 10.82 49.59 -34.57
C HIS A 105 11.14 48.40 -35.49
N ALA A 106 10.45 48.35 -36.65
CA ALA A 106 10.90 47.68 -37.86
C ALA A 106 11.59 48.71 -38.78
N PRO A 107 12.38 48.28 -39.78
CA PRO A 107 11.94 48.56 -41.16
C PRO A 107 12.28 47.48 -42.22
N MET A 108 11.66 47.70 -43.38
CA MET A 108 11.68 46.96 -44.64
C MET A 108 13.00 46.99 -45.45
N GLY A 109 13.12 45.98 -46.32
CA GLY A 109 13.88 45.97 -47.58
C GLY A 109 14.18 44.50 -47.97
N LEU A 110 14.28 44.03 -49.21
CA LEU A 110 13.87 44.46 -50.54
C LEU A 110 14.04 43.19 -51.42
N LYS A 111 13.01 42.88 -52.22
CA LYS A 111 12.90 41.91 -53.33
C LYS A 111 14.20 41.37 -53.94
N THR A 112 14.31 40.05 -54.09
CA THR A 112 14.99 39.42 -55.25
C THR A 112 14.27 38.11 -55.60
N THR A 113 13.75 38.07 -56.81
CA THR A 113 13.00 36.96 -57.40
C THR A 113 13.99 35.99 -58.05
N CYS A 114 14.10 34.77 -57.54
CA CYS A 114 14.74 33.66 -58.25
C CYS A 114 13.68 32.60 -58.58
N LEU A 115 13.32 32.52 -59.86
CA LEU A 115 12.57 31.42 -60.45
C LEU A 115 13.50 30.20 -60.58
N LEU A 116 13.42 29.27 -59.64
CA LEU A 116 13.80 27.87 -59.84
C LEU A 116 12.55 27.03 -59.56
N GLY A 117 12.01 26.39 -60.59
CA GLY A 117 10.88 25.48 -60.44
C GLY A 117 11.30 24.22 -59.67
N PRO A 118 10.60 23.85 -58.58
CA PRO A 118 10.74 22.52 -58.02
C PRO A 118 9.83 21.57 -58.82
N LEU A 119 10.42 20.50 -59.36
CA LEU A 119 9.67 19.28 -59.68
C LEU A 119 8.98 18.85 -58.38
N LEU A 120 7.66 19.06 -58.30
CA LEU A 120 6.80 18.48 -57.28
C LEU A 120 6.74 16.96 -57.53
N PHE A 121 7.68 16.21 -56.94
CA PHE A 121 7.41 14.82 -56.60
C PHE A 121 6.28 14.84 -55.58
N ALA A 122 5.07 14.53 -56.04
CA ALA A 122 3.95 14.20 -55.16
C ALA A 122 4.29 12.90 -54.44
N SER A 123 5.07 12.98 -53.36
CA SER A 123 5.14 11.94 -52.37
C SER A 123 3.75 11.81 -51.78
N THR A 124 2.98 10.83 -52.25
CA THR A 124 1.80 10.35 -51.55
C THR A 124 2.27 9.82 -50.20
N VAL A 125 2.29 10.71 -49.20
CA VAL A 125 2.33 10.32 -47.80
C VAL A 125 1.07 9.49 -47.60
N HIS A 126 1.23 8.17 -47.68
CA HIS A 126 0.23 7.26 -47.19
C HIS A 126 0.17 7.54 -45.69
N ALA A 127 -0.79 8.36 -45.27
CA ALA A 127 -1.19 8.41 -43.88
C ALA A 127 -1.61 6.97 -43.55
N GLU A 128 -0.78 6.26 -42.80
CA GLU A 128 -1.22 5.01 -42.21
C GLU A 128 -2.52 5.31 -41.47
N PRO A 129 -3.56 4.45 -41.62
CA PRO A 129 -4.78 4.63 -40.86
C PRO A 129 -4.37 4.72 -39.40
N ALA A 130 -4.66 5.84 -38.75
CA ALA A 130 -4.34 6.04 -37.34
C ALA A 130 -4.89 4.83 -36.58
N SER A 131 -3.99 4.01 -36.03
CA SER A 131 -4.37 2.90 -35.18
C SER A 131 -5.24 3.48 -34.07
N SER A 132 -6.41 2.87 -33.82
CA SER A 132 -7.25 3.27 -32.70
C SER A 132 -6.38 3.37 -31.44
N PRO A 133 -6.53 4.41 -30.61
CA PRO A 133 -5.77 4.54 -29.37
C PRO A 133 -5.87 3.25 -28.53
N PRO A 134 -4.83 2.87 -27.79
CA PRO A 134 -4.89 1.69 -26.94
C PRO A 134 -5.98 1.85 -25.88
N MET A 135 -6.66 0.74 -25.55
CA MET A 135 -7.69 0.72 -24.51
C MET A 135 -7.15 1.25 -23.17
N VAL A 136 -7.98 1.98 -22.43
CA VAL A 136 -7.61 2.46 -21.10
C VAL A 136 -7.43 1.27 -20.16
N LYS A 137 -6.29 1.19 -19.47
CA LYS A 137 -6.03 0.17 -18.45
C LYS A 137 -6.58 0.63 -17.10
N VAL A 138 -7.58 -0.08 -16.60
CA VAL A 138 -8.29 0.30 -15.38
C VAL A 138 -7.86 -0.60 -14.22
N PHE A 139 -7.44 0.03 -13.12
CA PHE A 139 -7.08 -0.65 -11.88
C PHE A 139 -7.96 -0.17 -10.73
N ILE A 140 -8.53 -1.10 -9.98
CA ILE A 140 -9.36 -0.80 -8.81
C ILE A 140 -8.47 -0.81 -7.55
N LEU A 141 -8.51 0.26 -6.77
CA LEU A 141 -7.83 0.38 -5.48
C LEU A 141 -8.88 0.41 -4.36
N ALA A 142 -9.14 -0.74 -3.74
CA ALA A 142 -10.24 -0.93 -2.79
C ALA A 142 -9.75 -1.30 -1.39
N GLY A 143 -10.51 -0.88 -0.37
CA GLY A 143 -10.24 -1.28 1.01
C GLY A 143 -10.71 -0.25 2.05
N GLN A 144 -9.92 -0.08 3.11
CA GLN A 144 -10.25 0.85 4.20
C GLN A 144 -9.28 2.03 4.30
N SER A 145 -9.15 2.64 5.49
CA SER A 145 -8.27 3.81 5.75
C SER A 145 -6.84 3.67 5.27
N ASN A 146 -6.27 2.47 5.27
CA ASN A 146 -4.93 2.23 4.73
C ASN A 146 -4.88 2.24 3.20
N MET A 147 -5.98 1.94 2.51
CA MET A 147 -6.12 2.22 1.08
C MET A 147 -6.46 3.71 0.85
N GLU A 148 -7.27 4.36 1.70
CA GLU A 148 -7.52 5.81 1.64
C GLU A 148 -6.20 6.58 1.67
N GLY A 149 -5.28 6.18 2.54
CA GLY A 149 -3.92 6.70 2.61
C GLY A 149 -3.73 7.77 3.66
N HIS A 150 -3.00 7.42 4.73
CA HIS A 150 -2.64 8.32 5.83
C HIS A 150 -1.13 8.61 5.89
N GLY A 151 -0.42 8.32 4.80
CA GLY A 151 1.00 8.56 4.66
C GLY A 151 1.27 10.06 4.60
N GLN A 152 1.89 10.61 5.63
CA GLN A 152 2.10 12.05 5.76
C GLN A 152 3.14 12.51 4.73
N LEU A 153 2.77 13.42 3.83
CA LEU A 153 3.59 13.83 2.68
C LEU A 153 4.99 14.31 3.09
N ARG A 154 5.11 14.97 4.25
CA ARG A 154 6.40 15.39 4.85
C ARG A 154 7.41 14.25 5.08
N SER A 155 6.95 12.99 5.07
CA SER A 155 7.77 11.80 5.25
C SER A 155 8.11 11.08 3.94
N LEU A 156 7.63 11.57 2.79
CA LEU A 156 7.80 10.88 1.51
C LEU A 156 9.25 10.90 1.01
N ASP A 157 9.99 12.00 1.23
CA ASP A 157 11.41 12.07 0.86
C ASP A 157 12.27 11.03 1.58
N ARG A 158 11.81 10.49 2.72
CA ARG A 158 12.49 9.40 3.43
C ARG A 158 12.50 8.09 2.64
N LEU A 159 11.69 7.95 1.59
CA LEU A 159 11.73 6.79 0.71
C LEU A 159 13.13 6.61 0.15
N GLY A 160 13.83 7.72 -0.15
CA GLY A 160 15.21 7.73 -0.61
C GLY A 160 16.23 7.09 0.35
N GLU A 161 15.87 6.91 1.62
CA GLU A 161 16.69 6.22 2.62
C GLU A 161 16.50 4.70 2.61
N HIS A 162 15.48 4.18 1.91
CA HIS A 162 15.23 2.74 1.86
C HIS A 162 16.37 2.01 1.13
N PRO A 163 16.98 0.97 1.75
CA PRO A 163 18.20 0.35 1.21
C PRO A 163 18.02 -0.23 -0.19
N ASP A 164 16.87 -0.86 -0.46
CA ASP A 164 16.63 -1.57 -1.71
C ASP A 164 15.77 -0.78 -2.72
N HIS A 165 15.08 0.26 -2.26
CA HIS A 165 14.02 0.93 -3.02
C HIS A 165 14.15 2.45 -3.04
N GLY A 166 15.20 3.03 -2.44
CA GLY A 166 15.37 4.48 -2.37
C GLY A 166 15.46 5.16 -3.73
N ALA A 167 15.92 4.45 -4.77
CA ALA A 167 15.92 4.94 -6.14
C ALA A 167 14.50 5.25 -6.67
N ARG A 168 13.44 4.64 -6.12
CA ARG A 168 12.05 4.92 -6.49
C ARG A 168 11.60 6.33 -6.12
N LEU A 169 12.27 7.02 -5.19
CA LEU A 169 11.97 8.43 -4.92
C LEU A 169 12.14 9.30 -6.17
N ALA A 170 13.09 8.97 -7.05
CA ALA A 170 13.34 9.74 -8.26
C ALA A 170 12.16 9.70 -9.24
N THR A 171 11.38 8.61 -9.28
CA THR A 171 10.20 8.50 -10.17
C THR A 171 9.00 9.31 -9.66
N LEU A 172 9.05 9.74 -8.39
CA LEU A 172 8.05 10.59 -7.76
C LEU A 172 8.40 12.09 -7.82
N LYS A 173 9.57 12.44 -8.36
CA LYS A 173 10.06 13.82 -8.44
C LYS A 173 10.10 14.31 -9.89
N ALA A 174 9.74 15.57 -10.08
CA ALA A 174 10.01 16.29 -11.32
C ALA A 174 11.48 16.73 -11.38
N ALA A 175 11.92 17.18 -12.56
CA ALA A 175 13.31 17.60 -12.79
C ALA A 175 13.75 18.80 -11.91
N ASP A 176 12.81 19.63 -11.47
CA ASP A 176 13.05 20.78 -10.58
C ASP A 176 13.02 20.42 -9.08
N GLY A 177 12.80 19.14 -8.75
CA GLY A 177 12.71 18.64 -7.37
C GLY A 177 11.31 18.74 -6.74
N SER A 178 10.32 19.28 -7.44
CA SER A 178 8.92 19.22 -7.02
C SER A 178 8.36 17.79 -7.17
N TRP A 179 7.15 17.53 -6.64
CA TRP A 179 6.48 16.24 -6.84
C TRP A 179 6.01 16.11 -8.28
N ALA A 180 6.23 14.93 -8.88
CA ALA A 180 5.81 14.65 -10.24
C ALA A 180 4.28 14.69 -10.37
N VAL A 181 3.81 15.17 -11.53
CA VAL A 181 2.43 15.04 -11.98
C VAL A 181 2.46 14.17 -13.22
N ARG A 182 1.68 13.09 -13.23
CA ARG A 182 1.59 12.12 -14.32
C ARG A 182 0.31 12.32 -15.10
N ASP A 183 0.44 12.76 -16.35
CA ASP A 183 -0.69 12.95 -17.26
C ASP A 183 -1.12 11.62 -17.94
N ASP A 184 -0.25 10.61 -17.92
CA ASP A 184 -0.50 9.26 -18.43
C ASP A 184 -1.30 8.38 -17.46
N VAL A 185 -1.42 8.80 -16.20
CA VAL A 185 -2.17 8.10 -15.15
C VAL A 185 -3.21 9.02 -14.55
N THR A 186 -4.47 8.69 -14.75
CA THR A 186 -5.61 9.36 -14.10
C THR A 186 -6.00 8.59 -12.85
N ILE A 187 -6.33 9.29 -11.77
CA ILE A 187 -6.97 8.70 -10.59
C ILE A 187 -8.35 9.33 -10.41
N ALA A 188 -9.33 8.48 -10.10
CA ALA A 188 -10.68 8.87 -9.77
C ALA A 188 -11.05 8.34 -8.38
N TRP A 189 -11.57 9.22 -7.53
CA TRP A 189 -12.06 8.90 -6.20
C TRP A 189 -13.26 9.79 -5.86
N ALA A 190 -14.45 9.21 -5.82
CA ALA A 190 -15.70 9.94 -5.60
C ALA A 190 -15.76 10.68 -4.25
N SER A 191 -14.98 10.22 -3.26
CA SER A 191 -14.91 10.88 -1.93
C SER A 191 -13.99 12.10 -1.90
N ARG A 192 -13.42 12.52 -3.05
CA ARG A 192 -12.59 13.71 -3.19
C ARG A 192 -13.22 14.81 -4.03
N SER A 193 -12.73 16.03 -3.78
CA SER A 193 -13.04 17.22 -4.58
C SER A 193 -11.72 17.91 -4.93
N PRO A 194 -11.35 18.02 -6.22
CA PRO A 194 -12.00 17.37 -7.37
C PRO A 194 -12.00 15.83 -7.25
N SER A 195 -12.97 15.15 -7.87
CA SER A 195 -13.14 13.70 -7.75
C SER A 195 -12.27 12.89 -8.70
N HIS A 196 -11.53 13.54 -9.59
CA HIS A 196 -10.53 12.91 -10.46
C HIS A 196 -9.47 13.92 -10.91
N GLY A 197 -8.36 13.41 -11.43
CA GLY A 197 -7.27 14.22 -11.98
C GLY A 197 -6.02 13.39 -12.27
N PRO A 198 -4.91 14.04 -12.69
CA PRO A 198 -3.65 13.36 -12.90
C PRO A 198 -3.11 12.79 -11.59
N LEU A 199 -2.37 11.70 -11.67
CA LEU A 199 -1.72 11.11 -10.50
C LEU A 199 -0.59 12.02 -10.03
N THR A 200 -0.67 12.42 -8.77
CA THR A 200 0.36 13.18 -8.05
C THR A 200 0.15 12.98 -6.55
N VAL A 201 0.89 13.69 -5.70
CA VAL A 201 0.67 13.67 -4.24
C VAL A 201 -0.69 14.26 -3.87
N GLY A 202 -1.21 13.96 -2.68
CA GLY A 202 -2.45 14.55 -2.16
C GLY A 202 -3.74 13.78 -2.50
N TRP A 203 -3.62 12.59 -3.10
CA TRP A 203 -4.70 11.62 -3.29
C TRP A 203 -4.91 10.68 -2.08
N GLY A 204 -4.25 10.96 -0.96
CA GLY A 204 -4.55 10.37 0.34
C GLY A 204 -5.80 10.96 1.00
N ARG A 205 -6.03 10.59 2.26
CA ARG A 205 -7.19 11.03 3.07
C ARG A 205 -7.35 12.55 3.14
N SER A 206 -6.25 13.29 3.13
CA SER A 206 -6.17 14.75 3.00
C SER A 206 -5.08 15.17 1.99
N ALA A 207 -5.04 16.46 1.62
CA ALA A 207 -4.15 16.96 0.57
C ALA A 207 -2.65 16.82 0.93
N ASP A 208 -2.35 16.69 2.23
CA ASP A 208 -1.00 16.48 2.75
C ASP A 208 -0.72 14.99 3.03
N GLU A 209 -1.55 14.09 2.49
CA GLU A 209 -1.42 12.65 2.66
C GLU A 209 -1.40 11.91 1.32
N ILE A 210 -0.78 10.72 1.34
CA ILE A 210 -0.79 9.75 0.26
C ILE A 210 -1.17 8.37 0.81
N GLY A 211 -1.68 7.51 -0.05
CA GLY A 211 -1.79 6.08 0.19
C GLY A 211 -0.90 5.27 -0.75
N PRO A 212 -1.21 3.98 -0.92
CA PRO A 212 -0.50 3.11 -1.87
C PRO A 212 -0.63 3.58 -3.32
N GLU A 213 -1.63 4.41 -3.65
CA GLU A 213 -1.97 4.79 -5.03
C GLU A 213 -0.81 5.48 -5.75
N LEU A 214 0.00 6.28 -5.04
CA LEU A 214 1.01 7.11 -5.68
C LEU A 214 2.08 6.27 -6.37
N LEU A 215 2.75 5.40 -5.62
CA LEU A 215 3.80 4.55 -6.21
C LEU A 215 3.20 3.39 -7.00
N PHE A 216 2.03 2.85 -6.61
CA PHE A 216 1.31 1.86 -7.41
C PHE A 216 1.04 2.38 -8.83
N GLY A 217 0.40 3.54 -8.93
CA GLY A 217 0.03 4.14 -10.21
C GLY A 217 1.24 4.58 -11.03
N THR A 218 2.28 5.07 -10.38
CA THR A 218 3.56 5.40 -11.04
C THR A 218 4.16 4.18 -11.73
N ILE A 219 4.14 3.01 -11.07
CA ILE A 219 4.64 1.76 -11.65
C ILE A 219 3.73 1.27 -12.78
N MET A 220 2.42 1.35 -12.62
CA MET A 220 1.48 0.97 -13.68
C MET A 220 1.67 1.83 -14.94
N GLY A 221 1.83 3.15 -14.78
CA GLY A 221 2.10 4.05 -15.91
C GLY A 221 3.48 3.84 -16.54
N GLU A 222 4.47 3.31 -15.80
CA GLU A 222 5.76 2.90 -16.39
C GLU A 222 5.66 1.58 -17.17
N ALA A 223 4.74 0.69 -16.77
CA ALA A 223 4.65 -0.67 -17.29
C ALA A 223 3.64 -0.83 -18.44
N CYS A 224 2.57 -0.04 -18.46
CA CYS A 224 1.52 -0.11 -19.46
C CYS A 224 1.75 0.93 -20.57
N ASP A 225 1.89 0.48 -21.81
CA ASP A 225 1.92 1.34 -23.01
C ASP A 225 0.51 1.84 -23.41
N ALA A 226 -0.28 2.26 -22.41
CA ALA A 226 -1.67 2.71 -22.57
C ALA A 226 -2.05 3.70 -21.44
N PRO A 227 -3.04 4.59 -21.64
CA PRO A 227 -3.56 5.42 -20.55
C PRO A 227 -4.03 4.57 -19.38
N VAL A 228 -3.63 4.94 -18.16
CA VAL A 228 -4.02 4.23 -16.94
C VAL A 228 -5.10 5.02 -16.19
N LEU A 229 -6.13 4.32 -15.74
CA LEU A 229 -7.14 4.83 -14.82
C LEU A 229 -7.10 4.04 -13.50
N LEU A 230 -6.85 4.74 -12.39
CA LEU A 230 -7.00 4.20 -11.04
C LEU A 230 -8.38 4.58 -10.50
N ILE A 231 -9.21 3.61 -10.15
CA ILE A 231 -10.50 3.85 -9.49
C ILE A 231 -10.36 3.51 -8.01
N LYS A 232 -10.42 4.50 -7.14
CA LYS A 232 -10.24 4.33 -5.70
C LYS A 232 -11.59 4.24 -4.98
N THR A 233 -11.81 3.14 -4.27
CA THR A 233 -13.02 2.84 -3.49
C THR A 233 -12.63 2.39 -2.09
N ALA A 234 -12.27 3.38 -1.26
CA ALA A 234 -11.75 3.13 0.08
C ALA A 234 -12.46 3.99 1.12
N TRP A 235 -12.75 3.39 2.29
CA TRP A 235 -13.42 4.05 3.41
C TRP A 235 -12.90 3.57 4.76
N GLY A 236 -12.47 4.51 5.60
CA GLY A 236 -12.05 4.22 6.97
C GLY A 236 -13.14 3.55 7.81
N GLY A 237 -12.74 2.62 8.69
CA GLY A 237 -13.63 2.03 9.68
C GLY A 237 -14.60 0.97 9.14
N LYS A 238 -14.25 0.29 8.04
CA LYS A 238 -15.09 -0.71 7.37
C LYS A 238 -14.52 -2.11 7.45
N ASP A 239 -15.41 -3.09 7.63
CA ASP A 239 -15.08 -4.51 7.75
C ASP A 239 -15.72 -5.37 6.64
N VAL A 240 -15.20 -6.59 6.51
CA VAL A 240 -15.69 -7.56 5.53
C VAL A 240 -16.90 -8.32 6.05
N TYR A 241 -16.95 -8.62 7.36
CA TYR A 241 -18.07 -9.38 7.91
C TYR A 241 -19.43 -8.66 7.83
N CYS A 242 -19.46 -7.32 7.75
CA CYS A 242 -20.69 -6.54 7.60
C CYS A 242 -20.65 -5.55 6.43
N ASP A 243 -19.76 -4.56 6.43
CA ASP A 243 -19.86 -3.41 5.51
C ASP A 243 -19.63 -3.82 4.04
N PHE A 244 -18.60 -4.64 3.79
CA PHE A 244 -18.26 -5.18 2.47
C PHE A 244 -18.83 -6.58 2.21
N ARG A 245 -19.74 -7.05 3.06
CA ARG A 245 -20.38 -8.35 2.88
C ARG A 245 -21.20 -8.37 1.59
N SER A 246 -20.84 -9.24 0.65
CA SER A 246 -21.52 -9.38 -0.63
C SER A 246 -22.70 -10.38 -0.55
N PRO A 247 -23.61 -10.39 -1.53
CA PRO A 247 -24.75 -11.32 -1.55
C PRO A 247 -24.40 -12.81 -1.42
N ALA A 248 -23.33 -13.29 -2.06
CA ALA A 248 -22.90 -14.69 -1.99
C ALA A 248 -22.38 -15.11 -0.62
N ALA A 249 -22.01 -14.16 0.25
CA ALA A 249 -21.69 -14.46 1.65
C ALA A 249 -22.95 -14.78 2.49
N GLY A 250 -24.15 -14.56 1.94
CA GLY A 250 -25.42 -14.73 2.64
C GLY A 250 -25.62 -13.72 3.76
N GLU A 251 -26.71 -13.85 4.52
CA GLU A 251 -26.93 -13.04 5.72
C GLU A 251 -25.90 -13.39 6.82
N PRO A 252 -25.47 -12.41 7.64
CA PRO A 252 -24.64 -12.69 8.80
C PRO A 252 -25.31 -13.74 9.71
N GLY A 253 -24.59 -14.81 10.00
CA GLY A 253 -25.06 -15.89 10.86
C GLY A 253 -24.23 -15.99 12.14
N GLY A 254 -24.73 -16.74 13.13
CA GLY A 254 -23.94 -17.12 14.31
C GLY A 254 -23.28 -15.93 15.02
N HIS A 255 -21.95 -15.97 15.10
CA HIS A 255 -21.12 -14.97 15.78
C HIS A 255 -21.18 -13.58 15.12
N GLU A 256 -21.27 -13.50 13.79
CA GLU A 256 -21.43 -12.24 13.06
C GLU A 256 -22.76 -11.57 13.40
N ALA A 257 -23.85 -12.35 13.42
CA ALA A 257 -25.17 -11.86 13.82
C ALA A 257 -25.20 -11.40 15.29
N SER A 258 -24.56 -12.15 16.19
CA SER A 258 -24.46 -11.77 17.61
C SER A 258 -23.71 -10.45 17.81
N LEU A 259 -22.59 -10.27 17.10
CA LEU A 259 -21.82 -9.03 17.16
C LEU A 259 -22.62 -7.83 16.62
N LEU A 260 -23.32 -8.02 15.49
CA LEU A 260 -24.16 -6.97 14.90
C LEU A 260 -25.34 -6.60 15.80
N ALA A 261 -25.98 -7.58 16.44
CA ALA A 261 -27.06 -7.33 17.39
C ALA A 261 -26.57 -6.56 18.63
N GLN A 262 -25.41 -6.91 19.17
CA GLN A 262 -24.77 -6.17 20.27
C GLN A 262 -24.48 -4.72 19.86
N GLN A 263 -23.85 -4.50 18.71
CA GLN A 263 -23.55 -3.15 18.20
C GLN A 263 -24.83 -2.33 17.97
N ALA A 264 -25.89 -2.93 17.44
CA ALA A 264 -27.18 -2.27 17.29
C ALA A 264 -27.79 -1.87 18.65
N ALA A 265 -27.70 -2.74 19.66
CA ALA A 265 -28.13 -2.44 21.02
C ALA A 265 -27.29 -1.31 21.65
N ASP A 266 -26.02 -1.21 21.31
CA ASP A 266 -25.10 -0.14 21.72
C ASP A 266 -25.28 1.16 20.88
N GLY A 267 -26.33 1.24 20.07
CA GLY A 267 -26.68 2.42 19.29
C GLY A 267 -25.87 2.61 18.01
N GLN A 268 -25.21 1.55 17.52
CA GLN A 268 -24.46 1.52 16.26
C GLN A 268 -25.08 0.50 15.28
N PRO A 269 -26.33 0.69 14.84
CA PRO A 269 -26.92 -0.17 13.81
C PRO A 269 -26.14 -0.01 12.50
N ARG A 270 -25.89 -1.12 11.82
CA ARG A 270 -25.15 -1.15 10.55
C ARG A 270 -25.93 -1.90 9.49
N GLU A 271 -25.80 -1.44 8.25
CA GLU A 271 -26.45 -2.03 7.10
C GLU A 271 -25.50 -3.00 6.40
N VAL A 272 -25.90 -4.27 6.31
CA VAL A 272 -25.10 -5.34 5.70
C VAL A 272 -24.88 -5.05 4.20
N GLY A 273 -23.63 -5.12 3.77
CA GLY A 273 -23.21 -4.96 2.38
C GLY A 273 -23.37 -3.56 1.80
N ALA A 274 -23.62 -2.55 2.64
CA ALA A 274 -23.81 -1.18 2.16
C ALA A 274 -22.59 -0.66 1.41
N TYR A 275 -21.38 -0.98 1.88
CA TYR A 275 -20.14 -0.55 1.24
C TYR A 275 -19.70 -1.44 0.09
N TYR A 276 -20.10 -2.72 0.07
CA TYR A 276 -20.00 -3.54 -1.13
C TYR A 276 -20.81 -2.94 -2.30
N ARG A 277 -22.10 -2.64 -2.07
CA ARG A 277 -22.97 -2.01 -3.08
C ARG A 277 -22.44 -0.65 -3.51
N LYS A 278 -21.96 0.15 -2.56
CA LYS A 278 -21.34 1.46 -2.84
C LYS A 278 -20.07 1.33 -3.69
N MET A 279 -19.21 0.35 -3.40
CA MET A 279 -17.99 0.08 -4.17
C MET A 279 -18.32 -0.24 -5.63
N VAL A 280 -19.20 -1.21 -5.87
CA VAL A 280 -19.63 -1.57 -7.24
C VAL A 280 -20.26 -0.37 -7.95
N SER A 281 -21.14 0.36 -7.26
CA SER A 281 -21.80 1.53 -7.82
C SER A 281 -20.82 2.64 -8.22
N GLU A 282 -19.81 2.93 -7.40
CA GLU A 282 -18.82 3.98 -7.72
C GLU A 282 -17.87 3.58 -8.84
N ILE A 283 -17.52 2.29 -8.93
CA ILE A 283 -16.72 1.77 -10.05
C ILE A 283 -17.51 1.95 -11.35
N ASN A 284 -18.75 1.47 -11.40
CA ASN A 284 -19.59 1.60 -12.60
C ASN A 284 -19.83 3.06 -12.98
N ALA A 285 -20.15 3.93 -12.03
CA ALA A 285 -20.35 5.36 -12.30
C ALA A 285 -19.09 6.05 -12.83
N CYS A 286 -17.90 5.61 -12.41
CA CYS A 286 -16.64 6.10 -12.97
C CYS A 286 -16.43 5.62 -14.42
N LEU A 287 -16.71 4.35 -14.70
CA LEU A 287 -16.54 3.75 -16.03
C LEU A 287 -17.54 4.32 -17.05
N GLU A 288 -18.78 4.60 -16.62
CA GLU A 288 -19.82 5.22 -17.46
C GLU A 288 -19.45 6.65 -17.91
N ARG A 289 -18.57 7.33 -17.17
CA ARG A 289 -18.12 8.71 -17.41
C ARG A 289 -16.65 8.78 -17.80
N ILE A 290 -16.09 7.68 -18.29
CA ILE A 290 -14.65 7.57 -18.59
C ILE A 290 -14.19 8.62 -19.62
N ASP A 291 -15.08 9.05 -20.52
CA ASP A 291 -14.86 10.10 -21.51
C ASP A 291 -14.69 11.51 -20.90
N GLU A 292 -15.30 11.75 -19.75
CA GLU A 292 -15.11 12.98 -18.97
C GLU A 292 -13.87 12.92 -18.07
N ILE A 293 -13.49 11.71 -17.64
CA ILE A 293 -12.49 11.49 -16.60
C ILE A 293 -11.08 11.35 -17.18
N VAL A 294 -10.92 10.54 -18.24
CA VAL A 294 -9.62 10.18 -18.80
C VAL A 294 -9.27 11.10 -19.97
N PRO A 295 -8.18 11.89 -19.88
CA PRO A 295 -7.76 12.77 -20.96
C PRO A 295 -7.51 12.00 -22.27
N GLY A 296 -8.05 12.51 -23.37
CA GLY A 296 -7.85 11.92 -24.70
C GLY A 296 -8.67 10.65 -24.96
N TYR A 297 -9.63 10.30 -24.10
CA TYR A 297 -10.60 9.25 -24.40
C TYR A 297 -11.47 9.64 -25.60
N ALA A 298 -11.50 8.77 -26.61
CA ALA A 298 -12.19 8.94 -27.89
C ALA A 298 -13.02 7.69 -28.25
N GLY A 299 -13.47 6.93 -27.24
CA GLY A 299 -14.28 5.73 -27.43
C GLY A 299 -13.47 4.46 -27.71
N GLN A 300 -12.17 4.45 -27.40
CA GLN A 300 -11.32 3.27 -27.57
C GLN A 300 -11.65 2.10 -26.64
N GLY A 301 -12.50 2.32 -25.62
CA GLY A 301 -12.85 1.32 -24.61
C GLY A 301 -11.83 1.24 -23.47
N TYR A 302 -12.08 0.34 -22.54
CA TYR A 302 -11.24 0.11 -21.37
C TYR A 302 -11.13 -1.38 -21.05
N ASP A 303 -10.07 -1.75 -20.35
CA ASP A 303 -9.80 -3.08 -19.84
C ASP A 303 -9.70 -3.02 -18.30
N LEU A 304 -10.50 -3.83 -17.60
CA LEU A 304 -10.40 -4.00 -16.16
C LEU A 304 -9.19 -4.90 -15.85
N ALA A 305 -8.03 -4.27 -15.81
CA ALA A 305 -6.72 -4.92 -15.79
C ALA A 305 -6.34 -5.51 -14.43
N GLY A 306 -6.97 -5.05 -13.33
CA GLY A 306 -6.81 -5.69 -12.03
C GLY A 306 -7.36 -4.88 -10.86
N ALA A 307 -7.33 -5.49 -9.67
CA ALA A 307 -7.72 -4.86 -8.42
C ALA A 307 -6.67 -5.09 -7.33
N ALA A 308 -6.41 -4.07 -6.52
CA ALA A 308 -5.66 -4.17 -5.29
C ALA A 308 -6.60 -3.98 -4.10
N TRP A 309 -6.62 -4.97 -3.21
CA TRP A 309 -7.40 -4.96 -1.98
C TRP A 309 -6.47 -4.77 -0.77
N PHE A 310 -6.70 -3.70 0.00
CA PHE A 310 -5.91 -3.42 1.20
C PHE A 310 -6.81 -3.05 2.39
N GLN A 311 -7.15 -4.08 3.15
CA GLN A 311 -8.11 -4.03 4.24
C GLN A 311 -7.78 -5.07 5.32
N GLY A 312 -8.36 -4.92 6.51
CA GLY A 312 -8.45 -6.01 7.47
C GLY A 312 -8.40 -5.60 8.94
N TRP A 313 -8.02 -4.35 9.20
CA TRP A 313 -7.84 -3.83 10.56
C TRP A 313 -9.12 -3.92 11.39
N ASN A 314 -10.28 -3.62 10.79
CA ASN A 314 -11.55 -3.59 11.51
C ASN A 314 -12.10 -4.98 11.86
N ASP A 315 -11.90 -5.96 10.99
CA ASP A 315 -12.19 -7.37 11.27
C ASP A 315 -11.24 -7.89 12.38
N TYR A 316 -9.94 -7.58 12.27
CA TYR A 316 -8.96 -7.87 13.32
C TYR A 316 -9.35 -7.23 14.66
N CYS A 317 -9.76 -5.95 14.70
CA CYS A 317 -10.08 -5.24 15.94
C CYS A 317 -11.15 -5.92 16.80
N GLN A 318 -11.94 -6.83 16.23
CA GLN A 318 -12.91 -7.60 16.99
C GLN A 318 -12.26 -8.68 17.87
N TRP A 319 -10.98 -9.02 17.71
CA TRP A 319 -10.31 -10.18 18.34
C TRP A 319 -10.57 -10.36 19.85
N HIS A 320 -10.68 -9.27 20.58
CA HIS A 320 -10.89 -9.25 22.03
C HIS A 320 -12.35 -9.43 22.46
N VAL A 321 -13.31 -9.31 21.55
CA VAL A 321 -14.74 -9.30 21.85
C VAL A 321 -15.20 -10.67 22.31
N ARG A 322 -15.90 -10.67 23.46
CA ARG A 322 -16.60 -11.82 24.02
C ARG A 322 -18.07 -11.47 24.22
N ILE A 323 -18.96 -12.36 23.82
CA ILE A 323 -20.42 -12.24 24.07
C ILE A 323 -20.85 -13.50 24.80
N ASP A 324 -21.43 -13.35 26.00
CA ASP A 324 -21.82 -14.47 26.88
C ASP A 324 -20.68 -15.49 27.11
N GLY A 325 -19.44 -14.99 27.24
CA GLY A 325 -18.24 -15.81 27.41
C GLY A 325 -17.72 -16.50 26.15
N ARG A 326 -18.41 -16.38 25.00
CA ARG A 326 -17.96 -16.93 23.72
C ARG A 326 -16.89 -16.08 23.03
N PRO A 327 -15.93 -16.70 22.30
CA PRO A 327 -14.84 -16.05 21.57
C PRO A 327 -15.25 -15.34 20.28
N VAL A 328 -16.31 -14.52 20.28
CA VAL A 328 -16.89 -13.94 19.05
C VAL A 328 -15.85 -13.26 18.17
N GLY A 329 -14.90 -12.54 18.75
CA GLY A 329 -13.81 -11.90 18.00
C GLY A 329 -12.92 -12.84 17.20
N GLU A 330 -12.59 -14.00 17.76
CA GLU A 330 -11.79 -15.03 17.08
C GLU A 330 -12.61 -15.67 15.96
N GLU A 331 -13.90 -15.94 16.21
CA GLU A 331 -14.82 -16.50 15.21
C GLU A 331 -14.99 -15.55 14.01
N ILE A 332 -14.97 -14.22 14.21
CA ILE A 332 -14.96 -13.22 13.11
C ILE A 332 -13.70 -13.34 12.25
N ILE A 333 -12.53 -13.53 12.87
CA ILE A 333 -11.28 -13.74 12.13
C ILE A 333 -11.34 -15.06 11.35
N GLU A 334 -11.95 -16.09 11.93
CA GLU A 334 -12.13 -17.40 11.28
C GLU A 334 -13.11 -17.36 10.11
N SER A 335 -14.12 -16.49 10.11
CA SER A 335 -15.06 -16.33 8.98
C SER A 335 -14.54 -15.43 7.86
N TYR A 336 -13.55 -14.59 8.14
CA TYR A 336 -12.95 -13.67 7.15
C TYR A 336 -12.61 -14.32 5.80
N PRO A 337 -11.98 -15.52 5.74
CA PRO A 337 -11.63 -16.14 4.46
C PRO A 337 -12.83 -16.41 3.55
N THR A 338 -13.90 -16.95 4.11
CA THR A 338 -15.12 -17.30 3.36
C THR A 338 -15.83 -16.04 2.89
N THR A 339 -15.95 -15.03 3.75
CA THR A 339 -16.64 -13.79 3.41
C THR A 339 -15.88 -12.98 2.36
N LEU A 340 -14.55 -12.93 2.44
CA LEU A 340 -13.72 -12.26 1.42
C LEU A 340 -13.78 -12.98 0.06
N ALA A 341 -13.73 -14.33 0.05
CA ALA A 341 -13.82 -15.11 -1.18
C ALA A 341 -15.19 -14.92 -1.88
N ALA A 342 -16.28 -14.89 -1.12
CA ALA A 342 -17.60 -14.58 -1.64
C ALA A 342 -17.65 -13.16 -2.23
N MET A 343 -17.04 -12.18 -1.54
CA MET A 343 -16.97 -10.80 -2.03
C MET A 343 -16.25 -10.69 -3.37
N PHE A 344 -15.11 -11.37 -3.57
CA PHE A 344 -14.42 -11.33 -4.85
C PHE A 344 -15.16 -12.08 -5.96
N THR A 345 -15.88 -13.15 -5.61
CA THR A 345 -16.77 -13.85 -6.56
C THR A 345 -17.84 -12.90 -7.09
N ASP A 346 -18.54 -12.21 -6.18
CA ASP A 346 -19.58 -11.25 -6.58
C ASP A 346 -19.00 -10.02 -7.27
N LEU A 347 -17.85 -9.50 -6.82
CA LEU A 347 -17.21 -8.34 -7.44
C LEU A 347 -16.88 -8.62 -8.91
N ARG A 348 -16.32 -9.78 -9.21
CA ARG A 348 -16.03 -10.21 -10.58
C ARG A 348 -17.28 -10.38 -11.41
N HIS A 349 -18.32 -10.98 -10.83
CA HIS A 349 -19.62 -11.13 -11.48
C HIS A 349 -20.25 -9.77 -11.81
N ASP A 350 -20.36 -8.88 -10.81
CA ASP A 350 -21.06 -7.60 -10.91
C ASP A 350 -20.34 -6.58 -11.80
N LEU A 351 -19.02 -6.73 -11.96
CA LEU A 351 -18.22 -5.95 -12.92
C LEU A 351 -18.14 -6.61 -14.31
N GLY A 352 -18.71 -7.80 -14.50
CA GLY A 352 -18.63 -8.55 -15.76
C GLY A 352 -17.19 -8.97 -16.12
N ALA A 353 -16.33 -9.14 -15.11
CA ALA A 353 -14.90 -9.43 -15.26
C ALA A 353 -14.53 -10.73 -14.51
N PRO A 354 -14.94 -11.92 -15.00
CA PRO A 354 -14.75 -13.19 -14.30
C PRO A 354 -13.26 -13.52 -14.04
N ASP A 355 -12.37 -13.00 -14.88
CA ASP A 355 -10.93 -13.25 -14.84
C ASP A 355 -10.12 -12.07 -14.25
N LEU A 356 -10.79 -11.10 -13.60
CA LEU A 356 -10.13 -9.92 -13.02
C LEU A 356 -9.00 -10.33 -12.07
N PRO A 357 -7.74 -9.97 -12.35
CA PRO A 357 -6.64 -10.23 -11.42
C PRO A 357 -6.82 -9.44 -10.13
N VAL A 358 -6.57 -10.07 -8.98
CA VAL A 358 -6.72 -9.43 -7.66
C VAL A 358 -5.47 -9.66 -6.81
N VAL A 359 -4.91 -8.59 -6.26
CA VAL A 359 -3.84 -8.67 -5.25
C VAL A 359 -4.38 -8.27 -3.88
N VAL A 360 -4.11 -9.09 -2.87
CA VAL A 360 -4.54 -8.90 -1.48
C VAL A 360 -3.34 -8.52 -0.63
N GLY A 361 -3.27 -7.26 -0.20
CA GLY A 361 -2.22 -6.80 0.71
C GLY A 361 -2.42 -7.34 2.12
N GLU A 362 -1.39 -7.98 2.67
CA GLU A 362 -1.33 -8.36 4.08
C GLU A 362 -1.56 -7.15 4.99
N MET A 363 -2.24 -7.33 6.13
CA MET A 363 -2.24 -6.34 7.21
C MET A 363 -0.85 -6.31 7.88
N GLY A 364 0.07 -5.54 7.30
CA GLY A 364 1.47 -5.43 7.71
C GLY A 364 1.72 -4.70 9.02
N VAL A 365 0.68 -4.29 9.76
CA VAL A 365 0.81 -3.52 11.02
C VAL A 365 1.64 -4.28 12.05
N GLY A 366 2.67 -3.63 12.59
CA GLY A 366 3.61 -4.21 13.56
C GLY A 366 4.76 -5.01 12.93
N GLY A 367 4.79 -5.16 11.60
CA GLY A 367 5.91 -5.77 10.88
C GLY A 367 6.15 -7.24 11.22
N GLU A 368 7.39 -7.70 11.02
CA GLU A 368 7.82 -9.08 11.28
C GLU A 368 7.97 -9.38 12.77
N GLU A 369 8.15 -8.35 13.63
CA GLU A 369 8.26 -8.51 15.08
C GLU A 369 7.03 -9.19 15.67
N ILE A 370 5.84 -8.97 15.09
CA ILE A 370 4.60 -9.61 15.52
C ILE A 370 4.69 -11.14 15.50
N ALA A 371 5.38 -11.74 14.52
CA ALA A 371 5.56 -13.18 14.46
C ALA A 371 6.41 -13.71 15.64
N VAL A 372 7.40 -12.92 16.08
CA VAL A 372 8.23 -13.25 17.25
C VAL A 372 7.41 -13.11 18.54
N ARG A 373 6.66 -12.02 18.67
CA ARG A 373 5.79 -11.77 19.83
C ARG A 373 4.71 -12.84 20.00
N ALA A 374 4.12 -13.29 18.90
CA ALA A 374 3.04 -14.29 18.91
C ALA A 374 3.46 -15.69 19.42
N VAL A 375 4.76 -15.94 19.60
CA VAL A 375 5.26 -17.16 20.26
C VAL A 375 4.90 -17.17 21.74
N ASP A 376 4.82 -16.00 22.39
CA ASP A 376 4.34 -15.88 23.77
C ASP A 376 2.82 -16.11 23.82
N GLU A 377 2.38 -17.12 24.57
CA GLU A 377 0.96 -17.42 24.76
C GLU A 377 0.20 -16.30 25.48
N GLY A 378 0.91 -15.47 26.26
CA GLY A 378 0.35 -14.30 26.93
C GLY A 378 0.18 -13.07 26.03
N ASP A 379 0.81 -13.02 24.84
CA ASP A 379 0.66 -11.90 23.90
C ASP A 379 -0.53 -12.13 22.96
N HIS A 380 -1.73 -12.01 23.51
CA HIS A 380 -2.99 -12.25 22.79
C HIS A 380 -3.16 -11.32 21.58
N GLU A 381 -2.67 -10.07 21.67
CA GLU A 381 -2.72 -9.10 20.57
C GLU A 381 -1.88 -9.59 19.38
N ALA A 382 -0.61 -9.95 19.61
CA ALA A 382 0.26 -10.43 18.55
C ALA A 382 -0.26 -11.73 17.93
N ARG A 383 -0.80 -12.64 18.76
CA ARG A 383 -1.43 -13.88 18.29
C ARG A 383 -2.65 -13.60 17.42
N ALA A 384 -3.49 -12.64 17.79
CA ALA A 384 -4.64 -12.23 17.00
C ALA A 384 -4.24 -11.60 15.66
N ILE A 385 -3.21 -10.74 15.64
CA ILE A 385 -2.67 -10.20 14.38
C ILE A 385 -2.17 -11.34 13.48
N MET A 386 -1.41 -12.29 14.03
CA MET A 386 -0.94 -13.43 13.25
C MET A 386 -2.07 -14.35 12.79
N ALA A 387 -3.12 -14.54 13.60
CA ALA A 387 -4.32 -15.28 13.20
C ALA A 387 -5.00 -14.58 12.03
N PHE A 388 -5.14 -13.26 12.08
CA PHE A 388 -5.73 -12.48 11.01
C PHE A 388 -4.90 -12.52 9.71
N ARG A 389 -3.57 -12.35 9.79
CA ARG A 389 -2.69 -12.48 8.60
C ARG A 389 -2.79 -13.87 7.97
N ARG A 390 -2.90 -14.93 8.79
CA ARG A 390 -3.16 -16.29 8.30
C ARG A 390 -4.53 -16.41 7.63
N ALA A 391 -5.56 -15.77 8.17
CA ALA A 391 -6.89 -15.74 7.57
C ALA A 391 -6.88 -15.04 6.20
N GLN A 392 -6.16 -13.93 6.04
CA GLN A 392 -5.99 -13.27 4.73
C GLN A 392 -5.32 -14.19 3.71
N ALA A 393 -4.22 -14.85 4.09
CA ALA A 393 -3.54 -15.80 3.22
C ALA A 393 -4.41 -17.03 2.90
N ALA A 394 -5.16 -17.52 3.88
CA ALA A 394 -6.08 -18.64 3.70
C ALA A 394 -7.25 -18.28 2.76
N ALA A 395 -7.75 -17.04 2.79
CA ALA A 395 -8.76 -16.56 1.86
C ALA A 395 -8.29 -16.72 0.41
N VAL A 396 -7.08 -16.23 0.12
CA VAL A 396 -6.47 -16.34 -1.20
C VAL A 396 -6.24 -17.80 -1.60
N ALA A 397 -5.66 -18.61 -0.71
CA ALA A 397 -5.39 -20.01 -0.97
C ALA A 397 -6.68 -20.83 -1.23
N ALA A 398 -7.77 -20.53 -0.51
CA ALA A 398 -9.03 -21.26 -0.62
C ALA A 398 -9.76 -20.99 -1.95
N MET A 399 -9.56 -19.82 -2.56
CA MET A 399 -10.12 -19.52 -3.90
C MET A 399 -9.48 -20.37 -5.00
N ASN A 400 -8.25 -20.86 -4.79
CA ASN A 400 -7.52 -21.72 -5.72
C ASN A 400 -7.52 -21.16 -7.17
N ASP A 401 -7.27 -19.86 -7.27
CA ASP A 401 -7.21 -19.10 -8.52
C ASP A 401 -5.83 -18.42 -8.59
N ASP A 402 -5.07 -18.69 -9.66
CA ASP A 402 -3.73 -18.16 -9.87
C ASP A 402 -3.71 -16.66 -10.21
N ARG A 403 -4.88 -16.08 -10.52
CA ARG A 403 -5.07 -14.65 -10.72
C ARG A 403 -5.32 -13.90 -9.41
N ILE A 404 -5.39 -14.58 -8.28
CA ILE A 404 -5.54 -13.96 -6.96
C ILE A 404 -4.29 -14.22 -6.12
N VAL A 405 -3.59 -13.15 -5.73
CA VAL A 405 -2.28 -13.25 -5.09
C VAL A 405 -2.26 -12.54 -3.75
N PHE A 406 -1.75 -13.22 -2.72
CA PHE A 406 -1.48 -12.63 -1.41
C PHE A 406 -0.12 -11.93 -1.42
N VAL A 407 -0.07 -10.68 -0.96
CA VAL A 407 1.12 -9.83 -0.98
C VAL A 407 1.59 -9.59 0.45
N PRO A 408 2.71 -10.18 0.90
CA PRO A 408 3.25 -9.96 2.25
C PRO A 408 3.84 -8.55 2.36
N THR A 409 3.17 -7.66 3.09
CA THR A 409 3.56 -6.26 3.23
C THR A 409 4.18 -5.94 4.59
N ALA A 410 4.16 -6.88 5.54
CA ALA A 410 4.81 -6.71 6.85
C ALA A 410 6.31 -6.43 6.75
N ALA A 411 6.96 -6.85 5.66
CA ALA A 411 8.36 -6.59 5.37
C ALA A 411 8.70 -5.10 5.16
N TYR A 412 7.70 -4.26 4.85
CA TYR A 412 7.90 -2.82 4.62
C TYR A 412 7.65 -1.96 5.86
N TRP A 413 7.37 -2.59 6.99
CA TRP A 413 7.13 -1.90 8.26
C TRP A 413 8.36 -1.08 8.69
N ASP A 414 8.17 0.21 9.01
CA ASP A 414 9.26 1.06 9.52
C ASP A 414 9.51 0.80 11.02
N ASP A 415 10.37 -0.18 11.32
CA ASP A 415 10.79 -0.54 12.69
C ASP A 415 11.37 0.64 13.47
N ARG A 416 12.06 1.57 12.80
CA ARG A 416 12.65 2.74 13.46
C ARG A 416 11.54 3.70 13.88
N LEU A 417 10.58 3.96 13.01
CA LEU A 417 9.41 4.78 13.33
C LEU A 417 8.56 4.13 14.42
N GLU A 418 8.38 2.81 14.38
CA GLU A 418 7.70 2.04 15.43
C GLU A 418 8.38 2.21 16.80
N SER A 419 9.72 2.11 16.83
CA SER A 419 10.52 2.36 18.04
C SER A 419 10.38 3.78 18.56
N LEU A 420 10.39 4.78 17.68
CA LEU A 420 10.20 6.18 18.04
C LEU A 420 8.78 6.43 18.57
N ARG A 421 7.74 5.86 17.96
CA ARG A 421 6.36 5.94 18.44
C ARG A 421 6.21 5.34 19.84
N ARG A 422 6.84 4.18 20.11
CA ARG A 422 6.82 3.51 21.44
C ARG A 422 7.44 4.43 22.50
N GLN A 423 8.59 5.03 22.17
CA GLN A 423 9.25 6.01 23.03
C GLN A 423 8.41 7.28 23.23
N ALA A 424 7.73 7.76 22.20
CA ALA A 424 6.85 8.94 22.27
C ALA A 424 5.64 8.68 23.18
N ASP A 425 5.01 7.50 23.09
CA ASP A 425 3.88 7.12 23.94
C ASP A 425 4.30 7.00 25.41
N GLU A 426 5.45 6.37 25.69
CA GLU A 426 6.01 6.31 27.04
C GLU A 426 6.34 7.71 27.58
N HIS A 427 6.98 8.54 26.76
CA HIS A 427 7.33 9.90 27.15
C HIS A 427 6.08 10.75 27.44
N ARG A 428 5.06 10.65 26.58
CA ARG A 428 3.76 11.31 26.78
C ARG A 428 3.09 10.86 28.08
N ARG A 429 3.16 9.57 28.43
CA ARG A 429 2.65 9.07 29.72
C ARG A 429 3.36 9.73 30.90
N ARG A 430 4.69 9.75 30.90
CA ARG A 430 5.50 10.38 31.96
C ARG A 430 5.24 11.88 32.08
N LYS A 431 5.10 12.60 30.96
CA LYS A 431 4.76 14.03 30.96
C LYS A 431 3.39 14.30 31.60
N ARG A 432 2.38 13.49 31.27
CA ARG A 432 1.05 13.57 31.90
C ARG A 432 1.12 13.36 33.42
N GLU A 433 1.89 12.37 33.88
CA GLU A 433 2.13 12.14 35.30
C GLU A 433 2.81 13.34 35.99
N GLN A 434 3.56 14.15 35.24
CA GLN A 434 4.28 15.34 35.72
C GLN A 434 3.53 16.66 35.49
N GLY A 435 2.35 16.64 34.87
CA GLY A 435 1.60 17.85 34.50
C GLY A 435 2.32 18.71 33.44
N ILE A 436 3.14 18.10 32.59
CA ILE A 436 3.83 18.78 31.49
C ILE A 436 2.97 18.70 30.23
N ASP A 437 2.67 19.85 29.64
CA ASP A 437 1.89 19.94 28.41
C ASP A 437 2.64 19.35 27.20
N ASP A 438 1.87 18.75 26.29
CA ASP A 438 2.38 18.32 24.99
C ASP A 438 2.61 19.53 24.08
N THR A 439 3.79 19.59 23.49
CA THR A 439 4.16 20.55 22.45
C THR A 439 4.74 19.77 21.27
N GLU A 440 4.87 20.42 20.10
CA GLU A 440 5.92 20.01 19.16
C GLU A 440 7.28 20.09 19.89
N HIS A 441 8.45 19.74 19.39
CA HIS A 441 9.71 19.72 20.19
C HIS A 441 9.78 18.81 21.45
N ASN A 442 8.69 18.44 22.14
CA ASN A 442 8.71 17.60 23.35
C ASN A 442 7.94 16.27 23.22
N GLU A 443 7.53 15.88 22.00
CA GLU A 443 6.94 14.56 21.73
C GLU A 443 7.85 13.41 22.19
N LEU A 444 9.16 13.60 22.04
CA LEU A 444 10.21 12.70 22.52
C LEU A 444 11.17 13.43 23.46
N PRO A 445 11.96 12.70 24.27
CA PRO A 445 12.83 13.29 25.30
C PRO A 445 13.87 14.30 24.81
N THR A 446 14.14 14.35 23.50
CA THR A 446 15.04 15.35 22.91
C THR A 446 14.44 15.97 21.64
N PRO A 447 14.79 17.23 21.30
CA PRO A 447 14.34 17.86 20.06
C PRO A 447 14.74 17.07 18.81
N ARG A 448 15.94 16.48 18.78
CA ARG A 448 16.42 15.66 17.65
C ARG A 448 15.55 14.42 17.42
N LEU A 449 15.18 13.71 18.49
CA LEU A 449 14.29 12.54 18.37
C LEU A 449 12.89 12.96 17.92
N SER A 450 12.38 14.06 18.47
CA SER A 450 11.10 14.65 18.06
C SER A 450 11.09 15.00 16.57
N GLU A 451 12.16 15.60 16.05
CA GLU A 451 12.31 15.91 14.62
C GLU A 451 12.40 14.63 13.77
N GLU A 452 13.18 13.64 14.19
CA GLU A 452 13.28 12.35 13.50
C GLU A 452 11.91 11.66 13.39
N TYR A 453 11.12 11.66 14.47
CA TYR A 453 9.80 11.07 14.51
C TYR A 453 8.83 11.74 13.53
N ARG A 454 8.72 13.08 13.57
CA ARG A 454 7.81 13.83 12.69
C ARG A 454 8.16 13.73 11.21
N THR A 455 9.45 13.66 10.90
CA THR A 455 9.92 13.56 9.52
C THR A 455 9.85 12.13 8.96
N ARG A 456 9.62 11.12 9.80
CA ARG A 456 9.31 9.73 9.39
C ARG A 456 7.81 9.46 9.32
N GLY A 457 6.99 10.22 10.04
CA GLY A 457 5.55 10.07 10.07
C GLY A 457 4.93 10.79 11.26
N GLY A 458 4.30 10.04 12.16
CA GLY A 458 3.69 10.55 13.38
C GLY A 458 2.16 10.50 13.38
N HIS A 459 1.58 9.45 12.80
CA HIS A 459 0.16 9.17 12.85
C HIS A 459 -0.13 7.96 13.76
N TRP A 460 -1.41 7.62 13.93
CA TRP A 460 -1.85 6.44 14.67
C TRP A 460 -1.23 5.14 14.11
N TYR A 461 -0.91 4.20 15.00
CA TYR A 461 -0.09 3.03 14.68
C TYR A 461 -0.71 2.10 13.64
N CYS A 462 -2.04 1.95 13.66
CA CYS A 462 -2.77 1.14 12.69
C CYS A 462 -2.70 1.67 11.26
N HIS A 463 -2.26 2.92 11.10
CA HIS A 463 -2.05 3.59 9.81
C HIS A 463 -0.57 3.65 9.43
N TYR A 464 0.17 2.58 9.72
CA TYR A 464 1.61 2.48 9.43
C TYR A 464 2.41 3.64 10.03
N ASN A 465 1.99 4.10 11.22
CA ASN A 465 2.52 5.28 11.91
C ASN A 465 2.54 6.56 11.04
N GLY A 466 1.77 6.60 9.94
CA GLY A 466 1.71 7.71 8.99
C GLY A 466 2.92 7.81 8.05
N SER A 467 3.70 6.75 7.86
CA SER A 467 4.87 6.77 6.97
C SER A 467 4.45 6.72 5.50
N ALA A 468 4.60 7.83 4.79
CA ALA A 468 4.40 7.89 3.34
C ALA A 468 5.38 6.97 2.58
N SER A 469 6.58 6.76 3.14
CA SER A 469 7.55 5.80 2.60
C SER A 469 7.00 4.37 2.68
N ASN A 470 6.44 3.97 3.83
CA ASN A 470 5.82 2.66 4.00
C ASN A 470 4.62 2.48 3.05
N TYR A 471 3.74 3.48 2.91
CA TYR A 471 2.62 3.39 1.96
C TYR A 471 3.09 3.26 0.51
N SER A 472 4.14 3.99 0.12
CA SER A 472 4.74 3.86 -1.21
C SER A 472 5.25 2.43 -1.45
N LEU A 473 5.94 1.84 -0.48
CA LEU A 473 6.46 0.48 -0.58
C LEU A 473 5.34 -0.58 -0.62
N VAL A 474 4.24 -0.36 0.08
CA VAL A 474 3.02 -1.18 -0.07
C VAL A 474 2.49 -1.06 -1.50
N GLY A 475 2.41 0.16 -2.05
CA GLY A 475 2.00 0.40 -3.43
C GLY A 475 2.90 -0.30 -4.45
N LEU A 476 4.22 -0.27 -4.22
CA LEU A 476 5.22 -0.99 -5.01
C LEU A 476 4.95 -2.50 -5.00
N ALA A 477 4.77 -3.10 -3.82
CA ALA A 477 4.57 -4.54 -3.70
C ALA A 477 3.26 -5.02 -4.35
N LEU A 478 2.17 -4.26 -4.18
CA LEU A 478 0.90 -4.54 -4.84
C LEU A 478 1.04 -4.43 -6.36
N ALA A 479 1.75 -3.41 -6.85
CA ALA A 479 1.99 -3.22 -8.26
C ALA A 479 2.83 -4.33 -8.88
N GLU A 480 3.95 -4.71 -8.26
CA GLU A 480 4.83 -5.78 -8.74
C GLU A 480 4.11 -7.14 -8.74
N ALA A 481 3.33 -7.43 -7.69
CA ALA A 481 2.52 -8.65 -7.64
C ALA A 481 1.48 -8.67 -8.76
N LEU A 482 0.80 -7.55 -9.02
CA LEU A 482 -0.20 -7.50 -10.07
C LEU A 482 0.45 -7.61 -11.46
N LEU A 483 1.59 -6.94 -11.69
CA LEU A 483 2.34 -7.04 -12.95
C LEU A 483 2.81 -8.46 -13.25
N SER A 484 3.03 -9.30 -12.25
CA SER A 484 3.37 -10.72 -12.46
C SER A 484 2.23 -11.56 -13.05
N LEU A 485 1.03 -10.99 -13.15
CA LEU A 485 -0.16 -11.57 -13.78
C LEU A 485 -0.43 -11.00 -15.19
N ASP A 486 0.56 -10.30 -15.77
CA ASP A 486 0.54 -9.70 -17.11
C ASP A 486 -0.65 -8.75 -17.43
N PRO A 487 -1.05 -7.84 -16.52
CA PRO A 487 -2.26 -7.02 -16.65
C PRO A 487 -2.17 -5.96 -17.75
N CYS A 488 -0.95 -5.58 -18.17
CA CYS A 488 -0.72 -4.59 -19.23
C CYS A 488 -0.76 -5.19 -20.64
N THR A 489 -0.85 -6.52 -20.80
CA THR A 489 -1.03 -7.14 -22.12
C THR A 489 -2.45 -6.89 -22.64
N GLU A 490 -2.65 -6.68 -23.95
CA GLU A 490 -4.00 -6.48 -24.50
C GLU A 490 -4.86 -7.74 -24.29
N ALA A 491 -5.80 -7.70 -23.35
CA ALA A 491 -6.86 -8.69 -23.26
C ALA A 491 -7.91 -8.46 -24.37
N SER A 492 -8.53 -9.53 -24.84
CA SER A 492 -9.56 -9.48 -25.89
C SER A 492 -10.73 -8.56 -25.49
N ARG A 493 -11.03 -7.57 -26.33
CA ARG A 493 -12.11 -6.58 -26.23
C ARG A 493 -13.33 -7.05 -25.42
N THR A 494 -13.47 -6.56 -24.20
CA THR A 494 -14.75 -6.53 -23.48
C THR A 494 -15.56 -5.34 -23.98
N ASP A 495 -16.47 -5.58 -24.92
CA ASP A 495 -17.51 -4.61 -25.26
C ASP A 495 -18.47 -4.46 -24.07
N PHE A 496 -18.73 -3.22 -23.66
CA PHE A 496 -19.72 -2.77 -22.67
C PHE A 496 -21.11 -3.39 -22.84
N ARG A 497 -21.39 -4.09 -23.95
CA ARG A 497 -22.65 -4.79 -24.24
C ARG A 497 -22.66 -6.30 -23.96
N GLY A 498 -21.63 -6.88 -23.35
CA GLY A 498 -21.65 -8.30 -22.97
C GLY A 498 -21.79 -9.26 -24.16
N ARG A 499 -21.34 -8.85 -25.36
CA ARG A 499 -21.24 -9.75 -26.52
C ARG A 499 -19.77 -9.96 -26.84
N SER A 500 -19.35 -11.23 -26.80
CA SER A 500 -18.08 -11.65 -27.39
C SER A 500 -17.98 -11.11 -28.81
N ALA A 501 -16.88 -10.43 -29.11
CA ALA A 501 -16.58 -9.90 -30.44
C ALA A 501 -16.20 -10.99 -31.46
N ASP A 502 -16.35 -12.27 -31.14
CA ASP A 502 -16.18 -13.39 -32.07
C ASP A 502 -17.55 -13.90 -32.56
N SER A 503 -18.24 -13.09 -33.36
CA SER A 503 -19.24 -13.62 -34.30
C SER A 503 -19.08 -12.96 -35.66
N VAL A 504 -18.22 -13.58 -36.47
CA VAL A 504 -18.09 -13.33 -37.90
C VAL A 504 -19.46 -13.48 -38.56
N PRO A 505 -19.93 -12.53 -39.40
CA PRO A 505 -21.18 -12.69 -40.12
C PRO A 505 -20.98 -13.76 -41.20
N ARG A 506 -21.70 -14.88 -41.11
CA ARG A 506 -21.87 -15.79 -42.24
C ARG A 506 -22.77 -15.12 -43.26
N SER A 507 -22.16 -14.57 -44.31
CA SER A 507 -22.81 -14.33 -45.59
C SER A 507 -23.16 -15.68 -46.24
N LYS A 508 -24.45 -15.92 -46.49
CA LYS A 508 -25.03 -16.31 -47.79
C LYS A 508 -26.53 -16.43 -47.67
#